data_AF-A0A9E9DFG6-F1
#
_entry.id   AF-A0A9E9DFG6-F1
#
_cell.length_a   1.000
_cell.length_b   1.000
_cell.length_c   1.000
_cell.angle_alpha   90.00
_cell.angle_beta   90.00
_cell.angle_gamma   90.00
#
_symmetry.space_group_name_H-M   'P 1'
#
loop_
_entity.id
_entity.type
_entity.pdbx_description
1 polymer ?
#
loop_
_entity_poly.entity_id
_entity_poly.type
_entity_poly.pdbx_seq_one_letter_code
_entity_poly.pdbx_strand_id
1 'polypeptide(L)'
;MNTATRDRVDAHDAYDSQDEGVYVFVYGTLRAGEINDVSYAAERHGIEAPVYVGTTSLGGRLYDFGDYPGMVLDATACDGHSAGRVTGDVYRIATALVPVLDEIEAVYPGEAGLFVRDMREVACDGATYACIVYPVSESAVHALPQIADGDWVKYRRARDANAA
;
A
#
# COMPACT_ATOMS: atom_id res chain seq x y z
N MET A 1 -34.88 50.47 -21.55
CA MET A 1 -35.51 49.67 -20.48
C MET A 1 -36.16 48.43 -21.11
N ASN A 2 -36.28 47.36 -20.32
CA ASN A 2 -36.81 46.00 -20.59
C ASN A 2 -35.78 44.99 -21.09
N THR A 3 -35.07 44.33 -20.17
CA THR A 3 -35.43 43.15 -19.35
C THR A 3 -35.17 41.84 -20.09
N ALA A 4 -34.06 41.23 -19.71
CA ALA A 4 -33.58 39.91 -20.07
C ALA A 4 -34.55 38.81 -19.62
N THR A 5 -34.67 37.74 -20.41
CA THR A 5 -35.19 36.43 -19.98
C THR A 5 -34.81 35.36 -21.00
N ARG A 6 -34.28 34.23 -20.47
CA ARG A 6 -33.94 32.93 -21.10
C ARG A 6 -32.65 32.96 -21.92
N ASP A 7 -31.62 32.20 -21.55
CA ASP A 7 -31.69 30.75 -21.42
C ASP A 7 -30.80 30.24 -20.26
N ARG A 8 -31.38 29.40 -19.41
CA ARG A 8 -30.67 28.60 -18.41
C ARG A 8 -29.98 27.48 -19.17
N VAL A 9 -28.65 27.57 -19.33
CA VAL A 9 -27.86 26.38 -19.62
C VAL A 9 -27.60 25.68 -18.28
N ASP A 10 -28.61 24.93 -17.84
CA ASP A 10 -28.45 23.82 -16.92
C ASP A 10 -27.65 22.74 -17.65
N ALA A 11 -26.35 22.75 -17.44
CA ALA A 11 -25.46 21.60 -17.61
C ALA A 11 -24.38 21.72 -16.53
N HIS A 12 -24.82 21.69 -15.28
CA HIS A 12 -23.94 21.28 -14.20
C HIS A 12 -23.75 19.78 -14.43
N ASP A 13 -22.77 19.45 -15.27
CA ASP A 13 -22.19 18.12 -15.35
C ASP A 13 -22.14 17.60 -13.92
N ALA A 14 -22.92 16.56 -13.68
CA ALA A 14 -22.75 15.69 -12.54
C ALA A 14 -21.37 15.05 -12.73
N TYR A 15 -20.32 15.81 -12.40
CA TYR A 15 -19.03 15.27 -12.04
C TYR A 15 -19.35 14.39 -10.85
N ASP A 16 -19.50 13.11 -11.17
CA ASP A 16 -19.42 11.98 -10.27
C ASP A 16 -18.34 12.27 -9.22
N SER A 17 -18.76 12.90 -8.13
CA SER A 17 -17.89 13.36 -7.05
C SER A 17 -17.74 12.24 -6.02
N GLN A 18 -17.77 10.98 -6.48
CA GLN A 18 -17.98 9.79 -5.68
C GLN A 18 -17.05 8.65 -6.15
N ASP A 19 -15.77 8.95 -6.40
CA ASP A 19 -14.77 7.90 -6.60
C ASP A 19 -13.32 8.39 -6.34
N GLU A 20 -13.08 9.19 -5.30
CA GLU A 20 -11.71 9.56 -4.84
C GLU A 20 -11.06 8.40 -4.06
N GLY A 21 -11.07 7.22 -4.67
CA GLY A 21 -10.37 6.04 -4.18
C GLY A 21 -8.92 6.05 -4.68
N VAL A 22 -7.97 5.88 -3.77
CA VAL A 22 -6.55 5.69 -4.10
C VAL A 22 -6.20 4.21 -3.99
N TYR A 23 -5.14 3.77 -4.66
CA TYR A 23 -4.65 2.42 -4.54
C TYR A 23 -3.50 2.36 -3.55
N VAL A 24 -3.42 1.28 -2.78
CA VAL A 24 -2.31 0.99 -1.87
C VAL A 24 -1.80 -0.42 -2.14
N PHE A 25 -0.48 -0.58 -2.14
CA PHE A 25 0.17 -1.88 -2.21
C PHE A 25 0.74 -2.23 -0.84
N VAL A 26 0.21 -3.30 -0.24
CA VAL A 26 0.58 -3.77 1.09
C VAL A 26 1.31 -5.10 1.00
N TYR A 27 2.42 -5.25 1.71
CA TYR A 27 3.33 -6.40 1.56
C TYR A 27 3.67 -7.09 2.89
N GLY A 28 2.93 -6.78 3.96
CA GLY A 28 3.24 -7.20 5.32
C GLY A 28 2.04 -7.28 6.25
N THR A 29 2.14 -6.63 7.40
CA THR A 29 1.17 -6.66 8.50
C THR A 29 -0.19 -6.05 8.16
N LEU A 30 -0.29 -5.28 7.08
CA LEU A 30 -1.53 -4.70 6.56
C LEU A 30 -2.33 -5.67 5.65
N ARG A 31 -1.78 -6.84 5.32
CA ARG A 31 -2.47 -7.83 4.46
C ARG A 31 -3.67 -8.46 5.18
N ALA A 32 -4.59 -9.05 4.42
CA ALA A 32 -5.80 -9.64 4.97
C ALA A 32 -5.49 -10.73 6.02
N GLY A 33 -6.08 -10.61 7.20
CA GLY A 33 -5.91 -11.52 8.33
C GLY A 33 -4.64 -11.29 9.16
N GLU A 34 -3.91 -10.20 8.90
CA GLU A 34 -2.71 -9.81 9.63
C GLU A 34 -3.00 -8.79 10.75
N ILE A 35 -2.02 -8.54 11.63
CA ILE A 35 -2.24 -7.79 12.89
C ILE A 35 -2.71 -6.34 12.68
N ASN A 36 -2.40 -5.75 11.51
CA ASN A 36 -2.78 -4.40 11.13
C ASN A 36 -3.66 -4.40 9.86
N ASP A 37 -4.44 -5.46 9.61
CA ASP A 37 -5.29 -5.61 8.42
C ASP A 37 -5.97 -4.29 8.00
N VAL A 38 -5.73 -3.87 6.75
CA VAL A 38 -6.27 -2.63 6.17
C VAL A 38 -7.79 -2.57 6.25
N SER A 39 -8.48 -3.70 6.12
CA SER A 39 -9.93 -3.77 6.24
C SER A 39 -10.40 -3.49 7.66
N TYR A 40 -9.70 -4.04 8.66
CA TYR A 40 -10.00 -3.79 10.07
C TYR A 40 -9.72 -2.34 10.46
N ALA A 41 -8.65 -1.75 9.94
CA ALA A 41 -8.34 -0.33 10.14
C ALA A 41 -9.46 0.58 9.60
N ALA A 42 -9.97 0.30 8.40
CA ALA A 42 -11.07 1.07 7.84
C ALA A 42 -12.36 0.95 8.68
N GLU A 43 -12.73 -0.26 9.08
CA GLU A 43 -13.89 -0.52 9.93
C GLU A 43 -13.81 0.24 11.27
N ARG A 44 -12.65 0.18 11.94
CA ARG A 44 -12.42 0.84 13.23
C ARG A 44 -12.57 2.36 13.15
N HIS A 45 -12.22 2.95 12.00
CA HIS A 45 -12.29 4.39 11.78
C HIS A 45 -13.60 4.84 11.10
N GLY A 46 -14.53 3.90 10.81
CA GLY A 46 -15.79 4.20 10.14
C GLY A 46 -15.61 4.68 8.70
N ILE A 47 -14.54 4.25 8.05
CA ILE A 47 -14.20 4.59 6.67
C ILE A 47 -14.71 3.47 5.75
N GLU A 48 -14.97 3.78 4.48
CA GLU A 48 -15.34 2.81 3.46
C GLU A 48 -14.32 1.65 3.40
N ALA A 49 -14.86 0.43 3.31
CA ALA A 49 -14.05 -0.77 3.32
C ALA A 49 -13.13 -0.84 2.08
N PRO A 50 -11.84 -1.18 2.25
CA PRO A 50 -10.92 -1.44 1.17
C PRO A 50 -11.48 -2.48 0.21
N VAL A 51 -11.44 -2.18 -1.08
CA VAL A 51 -11.78 -3.13 -2.14
C VAL A 51 -10.51 -3.83 -2.58
N TYR A 52 -10.43 -5.13 -2.34
CA TYR A 52 -9.32 -5.95 -2.82
C TYR A 52 -9.31 -5.99 -4.36
N VAL A 53 -8.17 -5.63 -4.96
CA VAL A 53 -7.96 -5.63 -6.41
C VAL A 53 -7.29 -6.93 -6.84
N GLY A 54 -6.23 -7.35 -6.13
CA GLY A 54 -5.50 -8.56 -6.45
C GLY A 54 -4.14 -8.67 -5.75
N THR A 55 -3.56 -9.87 -5.78
CA THR A 55 -2.19 -10.11 -5.32
C THR A 55 -1.23 -9.96 -6.50
N THR A 56 -0.12 -9.27 -6.28
CA THR A 56 0.92 -9.05 -7.28
C THR A 56 2.30 -8.97 -6.62
N SER A 57 3.33 -8.71 -7.42
CA SER A 57 4.69 -8.51 -6.93
C SER A 57 5.32 -7.24 -7.48
N LEU A 58 6.01 -6.49 -6.62
CA LEU A 58 6.75 -5.29 -6.97
C LEU A 58 8.25 -5.54 -6.91
N GLY A 59 9.03 -4.90 -7.80
CA GLY A 59 10.49 -5.01 -7.81
C GLY A 59 11.11 -4.43 -6.55
N GLY A 60 11.89 -5.24 -5.83
CA GLY A 60 12.48 -4.82 -4.57
C GLY A 60 12.99 -5.98 -3.73
N ARG A 61 13.55 -5.65 -2.57
CA ARG A 61 14.05 -6.62 -1.58
C ARG A 61 13.27 -6.46 -0.29
N LEU A 62 12.91 -7.59 0.30
CA LEU A 62 12.15 -7.65 1.54
C LEU A 62 13.07 -8.05 2.70
N TYR A 63 12.93 -7.38 3.83
CA TYR A 63 13.72 -7.62 5.03
C TYR A 63 12.81 -7.83 6.24
N ASP A 64 13.24 -8.69 7.16
CA ASP A 64 12.52 -9.00 8.39
C ASP A 64 12.97 -8.07 9.53
N PHE A 65 12.05 -7.29 10.07
CA PHE A 65 12.25 -6.47 11.28
C PHE A 65 11.75 -7.19 12.54
N GLY A 66 11.35 -8.47 12.43
CA GLY A 66 10.73 -9.24 13.51
C GLY A 66 9.21 -9.27 13.33
N ASP A 67 8.50 -8.31 13.91
CA ASP A 67 7.03 -8.30 13.91
C ASP A 67 6.42 -7.75 12.62
N TYR A 68 7.26 -7.21 11.72
CA TYR A 68 6.84 -6.58 10.48
C TYR A 68 7.95 -6.68 9.41
N PRO A 69 7.61 -6.57 8.11
CA PRO A 69 8.60 -6.46 7.06
C PRO A 69 8.97 -5.01 6.73
N GLY A 70 10.13 -4.81 6.12
CA GLY A 70 10.45 -3.59 5.39
C GLY A 70 10.89 -3.88 3.96
N MET A 71 10.32 -3.16 3.01
CA MET A 71 10.67 -3.27 1.59
C MET A 71 11.63 -2.16 1.18
N VAL A 72 12.74 -2.53 0.56
CA VAL A 72 13.57 -1.60 -0.21
C VAL A 72 13.20 -1.72 -1.68
N LEU A 73 12.77 -0.62 -2.29
CA LEU A 73 12.49 -0.56 -3.73
C LEU A 73 13.79 -0.68 -4.52
N ASP A 74 13.76 -1.49 -5.58
CA ASP A 74 14.85 -1.55 -6.54
C ASP A 74 14.64 -0.45 -7.60
N ALA A 75 15.52 0.55 -7.61
CA ALA A 75 15.43 1.69 -8.53
C ALA A 75 15.56 1.27 -10.01
N THR A 76 16.01 0.05 -10.29
CA THR A 76 16.23 -0.48 -11.66
C THR A 76 15.11 -1.42 -12.14
N ALA A 77 14.03 -1.58 -11.37
CA ALA A 77 12.94 -2.51 -11.66
C ALA A 77 12.13 -2.20 -12.95
N CYS A 78 12.39 -1.07 -13.61
CA CYS A 78 11.74 -0.60 -14.83
C CYS A 78 11.76 -1.64 -15.96
N ASP A 79 12.77 -2.52 -15.97
CA ASP A 79 13.09 -3.36 -17.12
C ASP A 79 12.89 -4.86 -16.88
N GLY A 80 12.13 -5.24 -15.83
CA GLY A 80 11.78 -6.64 -15.55
C GLY A 80 12.92 -7.53 -15.05
N HIS A 81 14.12 -6.98 -14.88
CA HIS A 81 15.31 -7.63 -14.35
C HIS A 81 15.67 -7.13 -12.94
N SER A 82 14.72 -7.18 -12.00
CA SER A 82 15.05 -6.95 -10.58
C SER A 82 15.63 -8.20 -9.94
N ALA A 83 16.64 -8.01 -9.10
CA ALA A 83 17.28 -9.07 -8.32
C ALA A 83 16.37 -9.62 -7.18
N GLY A 84 15.20 -9.02 -6.96
CA GLY A 84 14.20 -9.49 -6.01
C GLY A 84 12.79 -9.02 -6.38
N ARG A 85 11.78 -9.78 -5.96
CA ARG A 85 10.37 -9.42 -6.07
C ARG A 85 9.71 -9.55 -4.71
N VAL A 86 8.92 -8.56 -4.34
CA VAL A 86 8.15 -8.53 -3.09
C VAL A 86 6.69 -8.79 -3.40
N THR A 87 6.13 -9.84 -2.82
CA THR A 87 4.73 -10.22 -2.96
C THR A 87 3.87 -9.36 -2.03
N GLY A 88 2.79 -8.80 -2.57
CA GLY A 88 1.84 -8.01 -1.80
C GLY A 88 0.47 -7.97 -2.45
N ASP A 89 -0.45 -7.33 -1.78
CA ASP A 89 -1.84 -7.19 -2.17
C ASP A 89 -2.14 -5.73 -2.51
N VAL A 90 -2.92 -5.53 -3.57
CA VAL A 90 -3.40 -4.20 -3.98
C VAL A 90 -4.83 -4.04 -3.48
N TYR A 91 -5.07 -2.94 -2.79
CA TYR A 91 -6.40 -2.52 -2.39
C TYR A 91 -6.70 -1.14 -2.94
N ARG A 92 -7.95 -0.94 -3.35
CA ARG A 92 -8.52 0.39 -3.54
C ARG A 92 -9.10 0.84 -2.20
N ILE A 93 -8.66 1.98 -1.70
CA ILE A 93 -9.05 2.54 -0.41
C ILE A 93 -9.61 3.94 -0.59
N ALA A 94 -10.49 4.37 0.30
CA ALA A 94 -10.87 5.78 0.36
C ALA A 94 -9.64 6.64 0.73
N THR A 95 -9.52 7.81 0.12
CA THR A 95 -8.41 8.76 0.42
C THR A 95 -8.34 9.12 1.91
N ALA A 96 -9.47 9.09 2.63
CA ALA A 96 -9.55 9.31 4.07
C ALA A 96 -8.83 8.23 4.90
N LEU A 97 -8.57 7.04 4.35
CA LEU A 97 -7.85 5.96 5.03
C LEU A 97 -6.32 6.16 4.98
N VAL A 98 -5.81 6.91 4.01
CA VAL A 98 -4.36 7.21 3.89
C VAL A 98 -3.75 7.76 5.18
N PRO A 99 -4.29 8.82 5.82
CA PRO A 99 -3.71 9.32 7.08
C PRO A 99 -3.77 8.31 8.23
N VAL A 100 -4.74 7.38 8.21
CA VAL A 100 -4.82 6.30 9.22
C VAL A 100 -3.69 5.30 9.01
N LEU A 101 -3.42 4.93 7.75
CA LEU A 101 -2.26 4.09 7.42
C LEU A 101 -0.95 4.79 7.74
N ASP A 102 -0.84 6.08 7.44
CA ASP A 102 0.33 6.89 7.81
C ASP A 102 0.53 6.90 9.33
N GLU A 103 -0.54 6.97 10.14
CA GLU A 103 -0.44 6.89 11.61
C GLU A 103 -0.02 5.50 12.09
N ILE A 104 -0.60 4.43 11.53
CA ILE A 104 -0.23 3.04 11.85
C ILE A 104 1.25 2.79 11.55
N GLU A 105 1.72 3.24 10.39
CA GLU A 105 3.12 3.10 9.96
C GLU A 105 4.06 4.17 10.58
N ALA A 106 3.55 5.22 11.24
CA ALA A 106 4.37 6.22 11.93
C ALA A 106 4.70 5.84 13.39
N VAL A 107 3.93 4.92 13.99
CA VAL A 107 4.03 4.56 15.43
C VAL A 107 5.12 3.51 15.70
N TYR A 108 6.06 3.29 14.78
CA TYR A 108 7.12 2.30 15.00
C TYR A 108 7.99 2.60 16.23
N PRO A 109 8.24 1.58 17.09
CA PRO A 109 9.12 1.72 18.23
C PRO A 109 10.58 1.75 17.76
N GLY A 110 11.11 2.94 17.50
CA GLY A 110 12.56 3.12 17.40
C GLY A 110 13.04 4.20 16.43
N GLU A 111 12.33 4.42 15.32
CA GLU A 111 12.74 5.41 14.32
C GLU A 111 11.53 6.08 13.66
N ALA A 112 11.30 7.35 13.97
CA ALA A 112 10.29 8.16 13.28
C ALA A 112 10.68 8.33 11.80
N GLY A 113 9.75 8.03 10.88
CA GLY A 113 9.95 8.22 9.44
C GLY A 113 10.68 7.08 8.71
N LEU A 114 10.75 5.89 9.32
CA LEU A 114 11.33 4.70 8.71
C LEU A 114 10.64 4.33 7.38
N PHE A 115 9.32 4.52 7.32
CA PHE A 115 8.49 4.26 6.16
C PHE A 115 8.07 5.59 5.52
N VAL A 116 8.51 5.84 4.29
CA VAL A 116 8.19 7.07 3.56
C VAL A 116 7.25 6.72 2.42
N ARG A 117 6.07 7.33 2.39
CA ARG A 117 5.10 7.16 1.29
C ARG A 117 5.75 7.43 -0.07
N ASP A 118 5.63 6.48 -0.97
CA ASP A 118 6.06 6.60 -2.35
C ASP A 118 4.96 6.11 -3.29
N MET A 119 4.71 6.84 -4.38
CA MET A 119 3.78 6.44 -5.43
C MET A 119 4.51 5.60 -6.46
N ARG A 120 4.08 4.35 -6.66
CA ARG A 120 4.63 3.44 -7.66
C ARG A 120 3.54 2.91 -8.59
N GLU A 121 3.89 2.74 -9.84
CA GLU A 121 3.07 2.00 -10.79
C GLU A 121 3.19 0.50 -10.52
N VAL A 122 2.07 -0.13 -10.19
CA VAL A 122 2.00 -1.55 -9.86
C VAL A 122 1.09 -2.25 -10.86
N ALA A 123 1.65 -3.19 -11.61
CA ALA A 123 0.87 -4.05 -12.48
C ALA A 123 0.15 -5.12 -11.65
N CYS A 124 -1.19 -5.19 -11.73
CA CYS A 124 -2.02 -6.16 -11.04
C CYS A 124 -3.22 -6.54 -11.92
N ASP A 125 -3.54 -7.84 -12.00
CA ASP A 125 -4.68 -8.36 -12.78
C ASP A 125 -4.80 -7.83 -14.23
N GLY A 126 -3.65 -7.62 -14.89
CA GLY A 126 -3.60 -7.13 -16.28
C GLY A 126 -3.78 -5.62 -16.46
N ALA A 127 -3.91 -4.85 -15.38
CA ALA A 127 -3.92 -3.39 -15.38
C ALA A 127 -2.76 -2.82 -14.55
N THR A 128 -2.46 -1.54 -14.73
CA THR A 128 -1.45 -0.83 -13.93
C THR A 128 -2.15 0.21 -13.05
N TYR A 129 -1.83 0.20 -11.76
CA TYR A 129 -2.40 1.10 -10.76
C TYR A 129 -1.31 1.97 -10.14
N ALA A 130 -1.61 3.26 -9.94
CA ALA A 130 -0.76 4.15 -9.16
C ALA A 130 -1.00 3.89 -7.67
N CYS A 131 -0.15 3.06 -7.07
CA CYS A 131 -0.28 2.62 -5.70
C CYS A 131 0.63 3.42 -4.76
N ILE A 132 0.09 3.74 -3.59
CA ILE A 132 0.88 4.13 -2.43
C ILE A 132 1.63 2.89 -1.93
N VAL A 133 2.94 3.03 -1.74
CA VAL A 133 3.84 2.04 -1.17
C VAL A 133 4.56 2.70 0.00
N TYR A 134 4.86 1.93 1.03
CA TYR A 134 5.65 2.38 2.18
C TYR A 134 7.03 1.70 2.16
N PRO A 135 8.00 2.15 1.35
CA PRO A 135 9.37 1.64 1.38
C PRO A 135 10.16 2.12 2.60
N VAL A 136 11.22 1.36 2.93
CA VAL A 136 12.28 1.74 3.88
C VAL A 136 13.58 2.08 3.15
N SER A 137 14.46 2.84 3.82
CA SER A 137 15.78 3.19 3.26
C SER A 137 16.75 2.00 3.31
N GLU A 138 17.74 1.96 2.40
CA GLU A 138 18.79 0.92 2.44
C GLU A 138 19.58 0.94 3.76
N SER A 139 19.78 2.12 4.35
CA SER A 139 20.47 2.28 5.63
C SER A 139 19.75 1.55 6.77
N ALA A 140 18.42 1.51 6.74
CA ALA A 140 17.61 0.87 7.78
C ALA A 140 17.72 -0.67 7.78
N VAL A 141 18.09 -1.27 6.64
CA VAL A 141 18.12 -2.72 6.47
C VAL A 141 19.53 -3.31 6.50
N HIS A 142 20.56 -2.50 6.73
CA HIS A 142 21.98 -2.89 6.59
C HIS A 142 22.38 -4.15 7.38
N ALA A 143 21.76 -4.40 8.55
CA ALA A 143 22.05 -5.55 9.39
C ALA A 143 20.89 -6.55 9.50
N LEU A 144 19.83 -6.38 8.70
CA LEU A 144 18.61 -7.18 8.81
C LEU A 144 18.63 -8.38 7.86
N PRO A 145 18.04 -9.52 8.29
CA PRO A 145 17.93 -10.68 7.42
C PRO A 145 17.00 -10.38 6.24
N GLN A 146 17.52 -10.61 5.03
CA GLN A 146 16.73 -10.52 3.80
C GLN A 146 15.84 -11.77 3.64
N ILE A 147 14.58 -11.55 3.30
CA ILE A 147 13.62 -12.59 2.95
C ILE A 147 13.74 -12.85 1.44
N ALA A 148 14.47 -13.90 1.07
CA ALA A 148 14.75 -14.23 -0.34
C ALA A 148 13.49 -14.53 -1.17
N ASP A 149 12.49 -15.18 -0.56
CA ASP A 149 11.22 -15.52 -1.21
C ASP A 149 10.30 -14.32 -1.44
N GLY A 150 10.60 -13.16 -0.82
CA GLY A 150 9.82 -11.94 -0.99
C GLY A 150 8.38 -11.99 -0.48
N ASP A 151 8.01 -13.00 0.31
CA ASP A 151 6.70 -13.11 0.96
C ASP A 151 6.89 -13.20 2.49
N TRP A 152 6.58 -12.10 3.17
CA TRP A 152 6.71 -12.00 4.62
C TRP A 152 5.75 -12.93 5.37
N VAL A 153 4.51 -13.10 4.88
CA VAL A 153 3.51 -13.94 5.56
C VAL A 153 3.97 -15.40 5.56
N LYS A 154 4.47 -15.88 4.42
CA LYS A 154 5.06 -17.21 4.30
C LYS A 154 6.28 -17.37 5.20
N TYR A 155 7.19 -16.39 5.18
CA TYR A 155 8.41 -16.41 5.99
C TYR A 155 8.11 -16.44 7.50
N ARG A 156 7.22 -15.56 7.99
CA ARG A 156 6.81 -15.51 9.39
C ARG A 156 6.19 -16.83 9.85
N ARG A 157 5.27 -17.40 9.07
CA ARG A 157 4.65 -18.70 9.41
C ARG A 157 5.69 -19.82 9.56
N ALA A 158 6.71 -19.83 8.70
CA ALA A 158 7.81 -20.79 8.82
C ALA A 158 8.68 -20.54 10.07
N ARG A 159 8.94 -19.26 10.39
CA ARG A 159 9.67 -18.85 11.60
C ARG A 159 8.95 -19.28 12.88
N ASP A 160 7.65 -19.00 12.98
CA ASP A 160 6.83 -19.32 14.15
C ASP A 160 6.70 -20.83 14.34
N ALA A 161 6.55 -21.59 13.25
CA ALA A 161 6.53 -23.05 13.30
C ALA A 161 7.87 -23.67 13.75
N ASN A 162 9.00 -22.99 13.50
CA ASN A 162 10.33 -23.45 13.92
C ASN A 162 10.71 -22.98 15.33
N ALA A 163 9.94 -22.05 15.91
CA ALA A 163 10.09 -21.55 17.27
C ALA A 163 9.19 -22.28 18.30
N ALA A 164 8.20 -23.04 17.81
CA ALA A 164 7.28 -23.88 18.60
C ALA A 164 7.87 -25.27 18.89
#